data_AF-F2Z6M0-F1
#
_entry.id   AF-F2Z6M0-F1
#
_cell.length_a   1.000
_cell.length_b   1.000
_cell.length_c   1.000
_cell.angle_alpha   90.00
_cell.angle_beta   90.00
_cell.angle_gamma   90.00
#
_symmetry.space_group_name_H-M   'P 1'
#
loop_
_entity.id
_entity.type
_entity.pdbx_description
1 polymer ?
#
loop_
_entity_poly.entity_id
_entity_poly.type
_entity_poly.pdbx_seq_one_letter_code
_entity_poly.pdbx_strand_id
1 'polypeptide(L)'
;MKSKTARITLLSGLALAAFGTTNVLAEDAAASQAPSTTANTNVNSNAAETAPADASQQAQSPSVTVTKTETVGNTTVTTSDVTSQELEDAKAAAQNANLNVTETPAVKQPSVAAADADNKAQAQKINQAVADYDKAKTQYAQDQKQYQQDLADYNTQKSEYDAKKKAYDDYQQQVASGQGAGRVEKAQGLIFESEPKATVTIQGVTDYLDKAARAAHQADDILEQFNTDKYTDSEFTLNNPYDPNEDTWFKMAVGDTIAVTYENIVNSSYNKQKISKVVTTYKLNSSTNKDGTAIVELFHDPTKTIFIGAQTSNTGRNDKISVTMQITFFDENGKAIDLSDNRSIMSLSSLNHWTADYGDHVEKVELGNNEFIQIPGSSISLHGNEIYSINDNQYKKNGATFDGDGDDGWDAVNADGDPRSATAYYGAGAMTYKGEPFTFTVGGNDQGLPTSIWFATNSTVAVPENPGEEPKKPSEPNLEKPTVTWHKNFVVESKQEDVPPVIPPETPEKPVTPQTTPPTRPNTPTPDAPKSSVPNKPTSFRPARKDEVRVREREYQPSLPQTGDDNQTAMFALGLVSTAFAAATAIAAHRRKDQ
;
A
#
# COMPACT_ATOMS: atom_id res chain seq x y z
N MET A 1 32.20 3.17 14.68
CA MET A 1 31.41 2.01 14.19
C MET A 1 29.95 2.34 14.44
N LYS A 2 29.15 2.47 13.38
CA LYS A 2 27.73 2.83 13.49
C LYS A 2 26.97 1.58 13.90
N SER A 3 26.43 1.59 15.11
CA SER A 3 25.52 0.59 15.64
C SER A 3 24.33 0.44 14.68
N LYS A 4 24.05 -0.80 14.25
CA LYS A 4 22.81 -1.12 13.55
C LYS A 4 21.71 -1.10 14.62
N THR A 5 20.84 -0.09 14.54
CA THR A 5 19.62 0.02 15.34
C THR A 5 18.81 -1.27 15.19
N ALA A 6 18.75 -2.08 16.25
CA ALA A 6 17.78 -3.17 16.34
C ALA A 6 16.40 -2.53 16.52
N ARG A 7 15.49 -2.85 15.61
CA ARG A 7 14.10 -2.39 15.60
C ARG A 7 13.30 -3.41 16.41
N ILE A 8 12.74 -2.99 17.53
CA ILE A 8 11.84 -3.81 18.33
C ILE A 8 10.43 -3.42 17.89
N THR A 9 9.80 -4.27 17.08
CA THR A 9 8.35 -4.28 16.95
C THR A 9 7.88 -5.27 18.00
N LEU A 10 7.02 -4.87 18.93
CA LEU A 10 6.26 -5.79 19.79
C LEU A 10 5.29 -6.56 18.87
N LEU A 11 5.80 -7.58 18.18
CA LEU A 11 4.98 -8.51 17.40
C LEU A 11 4.31 -9.48 18.38
N SER A 12 3.08 -9.18 18.78
CA SER A 12 2.14 -10.21 19.24
C SER A 12 1.46 -10.95 18.06
N GLY A 13 1.77 -10.58 16.81
CA GLY A 13 1.24 -11.20 15.60
C GLY A 13 2.24 -12.13 14.90
N LEU A 14 2.07 -13.44 15.06
CA LEU A 14 2.69 -14.44 14.18
C LEU A 14 2.22 -14.22 12.73
N ALA A 15 3.09 -13.77 11.83
CA ALA A 15 2.79 -13.74 10.40
C ALA A 15 2.84 -15.18 9.84
N LEU A 16 1.71 -15.88 9.86
CA LEU A 16 1.55 -17.13 9.12
C LEU A 16 1.35 -16.78 7.63
N ALA A 17 2.24 -17.26 6.77
CA ALA A 17 2.09 -17.19 5.32
C ALA A 17 0.79 -17.91 4.89
N ALA A 18 -0.24 -17.14 4.56
CA ALA A 18 -1.45 -17.66 3.94
C ALA A 18 -1.11 -18.15 2.51
N PHE A 19 -1.02 -19.46 2.33
CA PHE A 19 -1.15 -20.05 1.01
C PHE A 19 -2.59 -19.85 0.54
N GLY A 20 -2.78 -18.95 -0.41
CA GLY A 20 -4.07 -18.75 -1.07
C GLY A 20 -4.47 -20.01 -1.82
N THR A 21 -5.43 -20.75 -1.29
CA THR A 21 -6.25 -21.67 -2.07
C THR A 21 -7.52 -20.93 -2.46
N THR A 22 -7.61 -20.53 -3.73
CA THR A 22 -8.87 -20.14 -4.35
C THR A 22 -9.85 -21.30 -4.21
N ASN A 23 -11.00 -21.09 -3.56
CA ASN A 23 -12.16 -21.91 -3.81
C ASN A 23 -13.37 -21.04 -4.13
N VAL A 24 -13.95 -21.45 -5.25
CA VAL A 24 -15.17 -21.01 -5.91
C VAL A 24 -16.33 -21.14 -4.93
N LEU A 25 -17.15 -20.09 -4.88
CA LEU A 25 -18.44 -20.11 -4.19
C LEU A 25 -19.35 -21.14 -4.86
N ALA A 26 -19.81 -22.11 -4.07
CA ALA A 26 -21.03 -22.84 -4.35
C ALA A 26 -21.95 -22.62 -3.15
N GLU A 27 -23.13 -22.06 -3.43
CA GLU A 27 -24.21 -21.93 -2.46
C GLU A 27 -25.38 -22.83 -2.87
N ASP A 28 -26.06 -23.27 -1.83
CA ASP A 28 -26.88 -24.45 -1.60
C ASP A 28 -28.15 -24.62 -2.46
N ALA A 29 -28.58 -25.88 -2.67
CA ALA A 29 -29.93 -26.37 -2.30
C ALA A 29 -30.26 -27.74 -2.91
N ALA A 30 -31.06 -28.50 -2.15
CA ALA A 30 -31.15 -29.95 -2.12
C ALA A 30 -32.25 -30.63 -2.98
N ALA A 31 -32.07 -31.95 -3.11
CA ALA A 31 -33.06 -33.04 -3.20
C ALA A 31 -33.87 -33.30 -4.49
N SER A 32 -33.56 -34.42 -5.18
CA SER A 32 -34.36 -35.67 -5.19
C SER A 32 -34.36 -36.43 -6.54
N GLN A 33 -34.13 -37.76 -6.42
CA GLN A 33 -34.56 -38.92 -7.24
C GLN A 33 -34.22 -39.03 -8.75
N ALA A 34 -33.64 -40.19 -9.09
CA ALA A 34 -33.45 -40.81 -10.42
C ALA A 34 -34.82 -41.17 -11.10
N PRO A 35 -34.95 -41.59 -12.40
CA PRO A 35 -33.97 -42.35 -13.20
C PRO A 35 -33.93 -42.17 -14.76
N SER A 36 -32.90 -42.79 -15.36
CA SER A 36 -32.85 -43.54 -16.65
C SER A 36 -33.25 -42.97 -18.02
N THR A 37 -32.34 -43.19 -19.00
CA THR A 37 -32.52 -43.43 -20.46
C THR A 37 -32.99 -42.24 -21.32
N THR A 38 -32.41 -41.90 -22.47
CA THR A 38 -32.07 -42.76 -23.62
C THR A 38 -31.08 -42.07 -24.55
N ALA A 39 -30.24 -42.88 -25.19
CA ALA A 39 -29.31 -42.51 -26.25
C ALA A 39 -29.99 -42.16 -27.59
N ASN A 40 -29.40 -41.22 -28.31
CA ASN A 40 -29.12 -41.19 -29.77
C ASN A 40 -28.64 -39.75 -30.07
N THR A 41 -27.57 -39.49 -30.81
CA THR A 41 -27.04 -40.18 -31.99
C THR A 41 -25.60 -39.74 -32.25
N ASN A 42 -24.80 -40.68 -32.76
CA ASN A 42 -23.49 -40.51 -33.38
C ASN A 42 -23.32 -39.23 -34.22
N VAL A 43 -22.11 -38.63 -34.19
CA VAL A 43 -21.33 -38.39 -35.41
C VAL A 43 -19.84 -38.62 -35.11
N ASN A 44 -19.30 -39.67 -35.73
CA ASN A 44 -17.88 -39.89 -35.92
C ASN A 44 -17.42 -39.16 -37.18
N SER A 45 -16.18 -38.69 -37.12
CA SER A 45 -15.27 -38.28 -38.18
C SER A 45 -15.55 -38.79 -39.61
N ASN A 46 -15.57 -37.85 -40.56
CA ASN A 46 -14.75 -37.78 -41.78
C ASN A 46 -15.45 -36.95 -42.86
N ALA A 47 -14.81 -35.89 -43.31
CA ALA A 47 -14.99 -35.38 -44.68
C ALA A 47 -13.78 -34.51 -45.04
N ALA A 48 -12.81 -35.11 -45.71
CA ALA A 48 -11.97 -34.43 -46.67
C ALA A 48 -12.72 -34.39 -48.01
N GLU A 49 -12.55 -33.27 -48.72
CA GLU A 49 -12.80 -33.04 -50.14
C GLU A 49 -14.24 -33.18 -50.67
N THR A 50 -14.85 -32.02 -50.92
CA THR A 50 -15.22 -31.62 -52.28
C THR A 50 -15.46 -30.12 -52.30
N ALA A 51 -14.66 -29.42 -53.10
CA ALA A 51 -14.89 -28.04 -53.47
C ALA A 51 -16.20 -27.93 -54.26
N PRO A 52 -17.01 -26.90 -54.00
CA PRO A 52 -17.57 -26.07 -55.04
C PRO A 52 -16.70 -24.81 -55.12
N ALA A 53 -16.12 -24.59 -56.30
CA ALA A 53 -15.66 -23.28 -56.70
C ALA A 53 -16.89 -22.37 -56.77
N ASP A 54 -17.23 -21.72 -55.67
CA ASP A 54 -18.09 -20.55 -55.70
C ASP A 54 -17.19 -19.36 -56.00
N ALA A 55 -17.29 -18.86 -57.22
CA ALA A 55 -16.59 -17.68 -57.67
C ALA A 55 -17.14 -16.49 -56.87
N SER A 56 -16.52 -16.21 -55.73
CA SER A 56 -16.58 -14.88 -55.11
C SER A 56 -15.98 -13.92 -56.13
N GLN A 57 -16.86 -13.23 -56.87
CA GLN A 57 -16.46 -12.02 -57.59
C GLN A 57 -15.98 -11.03 -56.53
N GLN A 58 -14.67 -10.95 -56.35
CA GLN A 58 -14.04 -9.83 -55.66
C GLN A 58 -14.44 -8.59 -56.46
N ALA A 59 -15.37 -7.79 -55.92
CA ALA A 59 -15.84 -6.58 -56.58
C ALA A 59 -14.63 -5.71 -56.94
N GLN A 60 -14.52 -5.27 -58.20
CA GLN A 60 -13.46 -4.37 -58.61
C GLN A 60 -13.57 -3.05 -57.82
N SER A 61 -12.58 -2.77 -56.96
CA SER A 61 -12.42 -1.50 -56.24
C SER A 61 -11.33 -0.69 -56.95
N PRO A 62 -11.54 0.59 -57.28
CA PRO A 62 -12.76 1.37 -57.04
C PRO A 62 -13.93 0.95 -57.93
N SER A 63 -15.15 1.02 -57.40
CA SER A 63 -16.39 0.85 -58.16
C SER A 63 -16.87 2.20 -58.67
N VAL A 64 -17.15 2.29 -59.97
CA VAL A 64 -17.59 3.51 -60.66
C VAL A 64 -19.03 3.32 -61.12
N THR A 65 -19.95 4.12 -60.58
CA THR A 65 -21.37 4.07 -60.94
C THR A 65 -21.77 5.37 -61.62
N VAL A 66 -22.20 5.31 -62.88
CA VAL A 66 -22.72 6.48 -63.61
C VAL A 66 -24.04 6.91 -62.99
N THR A 67 -24.09 8.13 -62.46
CA THR A 67 -25.29 8.69 -61.82
C THR A 67 -26.03 9.67 -62.72
N LYS A 68 -25.32 10.30 -63.67
CA LYS A 68 -25.91 11.25 -64.61
C LYS A 68 -25.14 11.27 -65.94
N THR A 69 -25.86 11.21 -67.05
CA THR A 69 -25.31 11.44 -68.39
C THR A 69 -26.13 12.51 -69.09
N GLU A 70 -25.48 13.58 -69.54
CA GLU A 70 -26.11 14.66 -70.28
C GLU A 70 -25.34 14.89 -71.58
N THR A 71 -26.05 14.81 -72.71
CA THR A 71 -25.48 15.13 -74.02
C THR A 71 -26.04 16.47 -74.47
N VAL A 72 -25.15 17.46 -74.63
CA VAL A 72 -25.51 18.78 -75.15
C VAL A 72 -24.63 19.05 -76.37
N GLY A 73 -25.24 19.06 -77.56
CA GLY A 73 -24.50 19.16 -78.83
C GLY A 73 -23.66 17.91 -79.09
N ASN A 74 -22.35 18.09 -79.33
CA ASN A 74 -21.40 17.01 -79.60
C ASN A 74 -20.57 16.61 -78.36
N THR A 75 -20.99 17.06 -77.16
CA THR A 75 -20.31 16.82 -75.89
C THR A 75 -21.23 16.04 -74.96
N THR A 76 -20.76 14.88 -74.52
CA THR A 76 -21.41 14.06 -73.49
C THR A 76 -20.68 14.29 -72.17
N VAL A 77 -21.40 14.77 -71.16
CA VAL A 77 -20.92 14.93 -69.78
C VAL A 77 -21.47 13.78 -68.94
N THR A 78 -20.58 12.99 -68.38
CA THR A 78 -20.89 11.86 -67.51
C THR A 78 -20.45 12.19 -66.09
N THR A 79 -21.37 12.14 -65.14
CA THR A 79 -21.07 12.18 -63.70
C THR A 79 -21.13 10.77 -63.15
N SER A 80 -20.08 10.37 -62.44
CA SER A 80 -19.97 9.05 -61.84
C SER A 80 -19.58 9.15 -60.37
N ASP A 81 -20.26 8.40 -59.53
CA ASP A 81 -19.86 8.18 -58.14
C ASP A 81 -18.74 7.15 -58.10
N VAL A 82 -17.75 7.37 -57.24
CA VAL A 82 -16.62 6.47 -57.04
C VAL A 82 -16.63 5.98 -55.61
N THR A 83 -16.87 4.67 -55.42
CA THR A 83 -16.86 4.02 -54.11
C THR A 83 -15.67 3.07 -53.99
N SER A 84 -15.21 2.81 -52.77
CA SER A 84 -14.15 1.85 -52.47
C SER A 84 -14.61 0.90 -51.38
N GLN A 85 -14.28 -0.39 -51.50
CA GLN A 85 -14.55 -1.35 -50.44
C GLN A 85 -13.84 -0.96 -49.13
N GLU A 86 -12.62 -0.42 -49.20
CA GLU A 86 -11.85 -0.04 -47.99
C GLU A 86 -12.55 1.03 -47.14
N LEU A 87 -13.19 2.02 -47.77
CA LEU A 87 -13.96 3.05 -47.07
C LEU A 87 -15.26 2.50 -46.45
N GLU A 88 -15.96 1.59 -47.14
CA GLU A 88 -17.15 0.93 -46.58
C GLU A 88 -16.78 0.06 -45.38
N ASP A 89 -15.70 -0.72 -45.47
CA ASP A 89 -15.18 -1.54 -44.37
C ASP A 89 -14.75 -0.68 -43.18
N ALA A 90 -14.07 0.44 -43.42
CA ALA A 90 -13.65 1.36 -42.36
C ALA A 90 -14.85 2.01 -41.64
N LYS A 91 -15.90 2.40 -42.38
CA LYS A 91 -17.15 2.91 -41.79
C LYS A 91 -17.85 1.84 -40.96
N ALA A 92 -17.91 0.61 -41.45
CA ALA A 92 -18.48 -0.52 -40.71
C ALA A 92 -17.66 -0.81 -39.43
N ALA A 93 -16.33 -0.79 -39.50
CA ALA A 93 -15.45 -0.94 -38.35
C ALA A 93 -15.68 0.16 -37.31
N ALA A 94 -15.83 1.42 -37.72
CA ALA A 94 -16.15 2.52 -36.83
C ALA A 94 -17.53 2.39 -36.16
N GLN A 95 -18.54 1.93 -36.90
CA GLN A 95 -19.86 1.64 -36.32
C GLN A 95 -19.80 0.48 -35.33
N ASN A 96 -19.08 -0.60 -35.65
CA ASN A 96 -18.88 -1.75 -34.77
C ASN A 96 -18.11 -1.38 -33.49
N ALA A 97 -17.11 -0.50 -33.62
CA ALA A 97 -16.38 0.06 -32.48
C ALA A 97 -17.20 1.11 -31.71
N ASN A 98 -18.42 1.40 -32.15
CA ASN A 98 -19.36 2.36 -31.56
C ASN A 98 -18.81 3.80 -31.56
N LEU A 99 -18.22 4.27 -32.67
CA LEU A 99 -17.88 5.68 -32.91
C LEU A 99 -19.07 6.44 -33.49
N ASN A 100 -19.07 7.77 -33.39
CA ASN A 100 -20.01 8.60 -34.14
C ASN A 100 -19.50 8.74 -35.58
N VAL A 101 -20.26 8.29 -36.57
CA VAL A 101 -19.89 8.40 -37.99
C VAL A 101 -20.81 9.40 -38.68
N THR A 102 -20.26 10.44 -39.31
CA THR A 102 -21.05 11.53 -39.93
C THR A 102 -20.66 11.72 -41.40
N GLU A 103 -21.64 11.68 -42.30
CA GLU A 103 -21.45 12.02 -43.71
C GLU A 103 -21.44 13.55 -43.88
N THR A 104 -20.49 14.05 -44.66
CA THR A 104 -20.32 15.45 -45.07
C THR A 104 -20.61 15.57 -46.58
N PRO A 105 -20.84 16.80 -47.11
CA PRO A 105 -21.23 16.97 -48.51
C PRO A 105 -20.26 16.32 -49.49
N ALA A 106 -20.81 15.75 -50.57
CA ALA A 106 -20.02 15.07 -51.59
C ALA A 106 -19.00 16.00 -52.28
N VAL A 107 -17.84 15.46 -52.63
CA VAL A 107 -16.69 16.22 -53.17
C VAL A 107 -16.42 15.79 -54.61
N LYS A 108 -16.22 16.79 -55.48
CA LYS A 108 -15.81 16.57 -56.88
C LYS A 108 -14.30 16.30 -56.93
N GLN A 109 -13.93 15.20 -57.58
CA GLN A 109 -12.53 14.80 -57.78
C GLN A 109 -12.11 14.94 -59.25
N PRO A 110 -10.82 15.19 -59.53
CA PRO A 110 -10.33 15.43 -60.89
C PRO A 110 -10.28 14.16 -61.76
N SER A 111 -10.26 12.98 -61.15
CA SER A 111 -10.25 11.69 -61.84
C SER A 111 -10.71 10.56 -60.91
N VAL A 112 -11.04 9.39 -61.48
CA VAL A 112 -11.36 8.19 -60.71
C VAL A 112 -10.20 7.80 -59.79
N ALA A 113 -8.95 7.92 -60.25
CA ALA A 113 -7.77 7.63 -59.43
C ALA A 113 -7.62 8.59 -58.23
N ALA A 114 -7.96 9.88 -58.40
CA ALA A 114 -7.95 10.83 -57.30
C ALA A 114 -9.08 10.57 -56.29
N ALA A 115 -10.26 10.17 -56.76
CA ALA A 115 -11.37 9.77 -55.90
C ALA A 115 -11.08 8.49 -55.10
N ASP A 116 -10.46 7.48 -55.72
CA ASP A 116 -10.02 6.26 -55.02
C ASP A 116 -8.94 6.57 -53.97
N ALA A 117 -7.96 7.42 -54.30
CA ALA A 117 -6.93 7.85 -53.36
C ALA A 117 -7.51 8.61 -52.16
N ASP A 118 -8.49 9.48 -52.37
CA ASP A 118 -9.19 10.18 -51.29
C ASP A 118 -10.02 9.21 -50.43
N ASN A 119 -10.77 8.28 -51.05
CA ASN A 119 -11.51 7.25 -50.32
C ASN A 119 -10.59 6.40 -49.43
N LYS A 120 -9.40 6.01 -49.92
CA LYS A 120 -8.37 5.30 -49.14
C LYS A 120 -7.82 6.15 -48.00
N ALA A 121 -7.59 7.45 -48.23
CA ALA A 121 -7.15 8.37 -47.18
C ALA A 121 -8.21 8.56 -46.09
N GLN A 122 -9.50 8.64 -46.46
CA GLN A 122 -10.62 8.65 -45.50
C GLN A 122 -10.68 7.35 -44.70
N ALA A 123 -10.55 6.18 -45.36
CA ALA A 123 -10.53 4.88 -44.71
C ALA A 123 -9.39 4.76 -43.67
N GLN A 124 -8.19 5.22 -44.02
CA GLN A 124 -7.04 5.26 -43.10
C GLN A 124 -7.31 6.11 -41.85
N LYS A 125 -7.89 7.31 -42.03
CA LYS A 125 -8.24 8.20 -40.90
C LYS A 125 -9.28 7.55 -39.98
N ILE A 126 -10.31 6.93 -40.55
CA ILE A 126 -11.35 6.25 -39.78
C ILE A 126 -10.77 5.06 -39.01
N ASN A 127 -9.97 4.21 -39.66
CA ASN A 127 -9.33 3.06 -39.01
C ASN A 127 -8.36 3.47 -37.90
N GLN A 128 -7.63 4.57 -38.07
CA GLN A 128 -6.78 5.12 -37.00
C GLN A 128 -7.62 5.56 -35.79
N ALA A 129 -8.73 6.27 -36.01
CA ALA A 129 -9.61 6.69 -34.93
C ALA A 129 -10.24 5.48 -34.18
N VAL A 130 -10.53 4.39 -34.89
CA VAL A 130 -10.96 3.12 -34.27
C VAL A 130 -9.86 2.54 -33.40
N ALA A 131 -8.63 2.42 -33.93
CA ALA A 131 -7.50 1.89 -33.18
C ALA A 131 -7.18 2.72 -31.92
N ASP A 132 -7.22 4.06 -32.03
CA ASP A 132 -7.01 4.97 -30.91
C ASP A 132 -8.11 4.83 -29.85
N TYR A 133 -9.38 4.72 -30.30
CA TYR A 133 -10.51 4.51 -29.39
C TYR A 133 -10.45 3.17 -28.68
N ASP A 134 -10.07 2.09 -29.36
CA ASP A 134 -9.93 0.77 -28.74
C ASP A 134 -8.76 0.73 -27.73
N LYS A 135 -7.68 1.47 -28.00
CA LYS A 135 -6.62 1.72 -27.01
C LYS A 135 -7.16 2.50 -25.81
N ALA A 136 -7.93 3.57 -26.05
CA ALA A 136 -8.54 4.37 -24.99
C ALA A 136 -9.54 3.56 -24.14
N LYS A 137 -10.34 2.67 -24.75
CA LYS A 137 -11.20 1.72 -24.01
C LYS A 137 -10.40 0.80 -23.11
N THR A 138 -9.28 0.28 -23.61
CA THR A 138 -8.42 -0.62 -22.83
C THR A 138 -7.82 0.12 -21.63
N GLN A 139 -7.33 1.34 -21.84
CA GLN A 139 -6.81 2.19 -20.77
C GLN A 139 -7.91 2.56 -19.76
N TYR A 140 -9.07 3.00 -20.23
CA TYR A 140 -10.21 3.33 -19.39
C TYR A 140 -10.64 2.15 -18.50
N ALA A 141 -10.60 0.91 -19.01
CA ALA A 141 -10.90 -0.27 -18.20
C ALA A 141 -9.84 -0.51 -17.10
N GLN A 142 -8.58 -0.13 -17.33
CA GLN A 142 -7.52 -0.18 -16.31
C GLN A 142 -7.68 0.96 -15.29
N ASP A 143 -7.92 2.18 -15.77
CA ASP A 143 -8.14 3.36 -14.93
C ASP A 143 -9.37 3.19 -14.04
N GLN A 144 -10.43 2.55 -14.54
CA GLN A 144 -11.61 2.21 -13.74
C GLN A 144 -11.28 1.23 -12.61
N LYS A 145 -10.40 0.24 -12.84
CA LYS A 145 -9.96 -0.67 -11.77
C LYS A 145 -9.16 0.07 -10.71
N GLN A 146 -8.24 0.94 -11.14
CA GLN A 146 -7.45 1.75 -10.21
C GLN A 146 -8.34 2.71 -9.42
N TYR A 147 -9.28 3.38 -10.07
CA TYR A 147 -10.25 4.28 -9.42
C TYR A 147 -11.05 3.56 -8.32
N GLN A 148 -11.50 2.32 -8.54
CA GLN A 148 -12.22 1.57 -7.51
C GLN A 148 -11.32 1.20 -6.32
N GLN A 149 -10.05 0.91 -6.55
CA GLN A 149 -9.06 0.67 -5.49
C GLN A 149 -8.81 1.97 -4.70
N ASP A 150 -8.50 3.06 -5.40
CA ASP A 150 -8.26 4.38 -4.79
C ASP A 150 -9.49 4.88 -4.02
N LEU A 151 -10.70 4.57 -4.49
CA LEU A 151 -11.94 4.96 -3.82
C LEU A 151 -12.15 4.17 -2.52
N ALA A 152 -11.79 2.88 -2.49
CA ALA A 152 -11.83 2.07 -1.27
C ALA A 152 -10.81 2.57 -0.24
N ASP A 153 -9.59 2.88 -0.68
CA ASP A 153 -8.53 3.45 0.17
C ASP A 153 -8.94 4.83 0.71
N TYR A 154 -9.50 5.69 -0.15
CA TYR A 154 -10.05 6.99 0.25
C TYR A 154 -11.13 6.85 1.33
N ASN A 155 -12.09 5.93 1.15
CA ASN A 155 -13.16 5.74 2.14
C ASN A 155 -12.61 5.30 3.50
N THR A 156 -11.59 4.45 3.50
CA THR A 156 -10.88 4.01 4.72
C THR A 156 -10.18 5.19 5.40
N GLN A 157 -9.35 5.93 4.64
CA GLN A 157 -8.63 7.10 5.14
C GLN A 157 -9.57 8.20 5.63
N LYS A 158 -10.69 8.40 4.97
CA LYS A 158 -11.72 9.38 5.34
C LYS A 158 -12.38 9.04 6.67
N SER A 159 -12.73 7.77 6.87
CA SER A 159 -13.30 7.30 8.14
C SER A 159 -12.32 7.51 9.31
N GLU A 160 -11.04 7.15 9.10
CA GLU A 160 -9.99 7.40 10.10
C GLU A 160 -9.78 8.89 10.37
N TYR A 161 -9.72 9.71 9.33
CA TYR A 161 -9.59 11.16 9.45
C TYR A 161 -10.73 11.76 10.26
N ASP A 162 -11.98 11.36 9.99
CA ASP A 162 -13.16 11.85 10.71
C ASP A 162 -13.11 11.46 12.20
N ALA A 163 -12.66 10.24 12.52
CA ALA A 163 -12.46 9.80 13.90
C ALA A 163 -11.37 10.63 14.61
N LYS A 164 -10.21 10.82 13.97
CA LYS A 164 -9.11 11.65 14.51
C LYS A 164 -9.55 13.10 14.70
N LYS A 165 -10.26 13.66 13.71
CA LYS A 165 -10.74 15.03 13.75
C LYS A 165 -11.73 15.25 14.88
N LYS A 166 -12.68 14.33 15.06
CA LYS A 166 -13.63 14.39 16.18
C LYS A 166 -12.91 14.32 17.52
N ALA A 167 -11.97 13.37 17.69
CA ALA A 167 -11.20 13.22 18.92
C ALA A 167 -10.40 14.49 19.26
N TYR A 168 -9.73 15.06 18.25
CA TYR A 168 -8.99 16.32 18.37
C TYR A 168 -9.89 17.49 18.74
N ASP A 169 -11.03 17.68 18.06
CA ASP A 169 -11.94 18.78 18.35
C ASP A 169 -12.55 18.67 19.76
N ASP A 170 -12.91 17.46 20.20
CA ASP A 170 -13.38 17.21 21.57
C ASP A 170 -12.28 17.49 22.60
N TYR A 171 -11.03 17.10 22.32
CA TYR A 171 -9.88 17.39 23.18
C TYR A 171 -9.63 18.90 23.30
N GLN A 172 -9.63 19.64 22.19
CA GLN A 172 -9.43 21.09 22.19
C GLN A 172 -10.54 21.84 22.96
N GLN A 173 -11.79 21.36 22.90
CA GLN A 173 -12.87 21.89 23.75
C GLN A 173 -12.59 21.68 25.24
N GLN A 174 -12.13 20.48 25.62
CA GLN A 174 -11.77 20.18 26.99
C GLN A 174 -10.57 21.02 27.47
N VAL A 175 -9.55 21.20 26.64
CA VAL A 175 -8.40 22.10 26.89
C VAL A 175 -8.86 23.54 27.12
N ALA A 176 -9.77 24.06 26.31
CA ALA A 176 -10.31 25.42 26.46
C ALA A 176 -11.04 25.61 27.81
N SER A 177 -11.72 24.56 28.30
CA SER A 177 -12.40 24.56 29.60
C SER A 177 -11.48 24.27 30.80
N GLY A 178 -10.31 23.68 30.56
CA GLY A 178 -9.42 23.16 31.62
C GLY A 178 -9.97 21.98 32.41
N GLN A 179 -10.99 21.28 31.88
CA GLN A 179 -11.65 20.12 32.50
C GLN A 179 -11.34 18.84 31.73
N GLY A 180 -11.64 17.68 32.33
CA GLY A 180 -11.43 16.37 31.69
C GLY A 180 -9.97 16.17 31.24
N ALA A 181 -9.78 15.68 30.02
CA ALA A 181 -8.46 15.57 29.39
C ALA A 181 -7.78 16.92 29.15
N GLY A 182 -8.51 18.04 29.14
CA GLY A 182 -7.92 19.38 29.10
C GLY A 182 -6.99 19.67 30.27
N ARG A 183 -7.12 18.93 31.38
CA ARG A 183 -6.18 18.97 32.51
C ARG A 183 -4.78 18.53 32.12
N VAL A 184 -4.62 17.64 31.13
CA VAL A 184 -3.31 17.21 30.62
C VAL A 184 -2.47 18.43 30.21
N GLU A 185 -3.06 19.41 29.51
CA GLU A 185 -2.33 20.65 29.17
C GLU A 185 -2.35 21.70 30.29
N LYS A 186 -3.49 21.87 30.97
CA LYS A 186 -3.70 23.03 31.86
C LYS A 186 -3.20 22.81 33.29
N ALA A 187 -3.17 21.56 33.75
CA ALA A 187 -2.89 21.20 35.13
C ALA A 187 -1.60 20.41 35.32
N GLN A 188 -0.99 19.86 34.25
CA GLN A 188 0.26 19.12 34.36
C GLN A 188 1.33 19.96 35.08
N GLY A 189 1.91 19.35 36.09
CA GLY A 189 3.00 19.86 36.91
C GLY A 189 4.15 18.85 37.01
N LEU A 190 3.93 17.58 36.66
CA LEU A 190 4.97 16.58 36.56
C LEU A 190 5.62 16.65 35.17
N ILE A 191 6.95 16.73 35.17
CA ILE A 191 7.81 16.45 34.02
C ILE A 191 8.61 15.22 34.44
N PHE A 192 8.34 14.10 33.81
CA PHE A 192 8.92 12.78 34.06
C PHE A 192 8.78 11.97 32.76
N GLU A 193 9.54 12.37 31.73
CA GLU A 193 9.37 11.90 30.35
C GLU A 193 10.47 10.90 29.96
N SER A 194 11.74 11.22 30.26
CA SER A 194 12.88 10.33 29.97
C SER A 194 14.05 10.58 30.94
N GLU A 195 14.59 9.50 31.51
CA GLU A 195 15.72 9.52 32.45
C GLU A 195 16.79 8.47 32.06
N PRO A 196 17.41 8.58 30.89
CA PRO A 196 18.29 7.55 30.33
C PRO A 196 19.67 7.49 31.03
N LYS A 197 19.88 8.32 32.04
CA LYS A 197 21.09 8.32 32.89
C LYS A 197 20.80 7.79 34.29
N ALA A 198 19.55 7.45 34.60
CA ALA A 198 19.18 6.94 35.90
C ALA A 198 19.97 5.68 36.24
N THR A 199 20.30 5.54 37.51
CA THR A 199 20.91 4.35 38.07
C THR A 199 19.96 3.66 39.02
N VAL A 200 19.89 2.34 38.97
CA VAL A 200 18.92 1.52 39.69
C VAL A 200 19.59 0.74 40.84
N THR A 201 18.92 0.71 41.99
CA THR A 201 19.21 -0.20 43.10
C THR A 201 17.93 -0.93 43.47
N ILE A 202 18.00 -2.27 43.53
CA ILE A 202 16.81 -3.13 43.71
C ILE A 202 16.94 -3.87 45.04
N GLN A 203 15.89 -3.84 45.84
CA GLN A 203 15.77 -4.58 47.10
C GLN A 203 14.62 -5.58 47.01
N GLY A 204 14.83 -6.78 47.58
CA GLY A 204 13.81 -7.82 47.69
C GLY A 204 13.83 -8.89 46.60
N VAL A 205 14.69 -8.76 45.57
CA VAL A 205 14.87 -9.80 44.54
C VAL A 205 15.89 -10.83 45.00
N THR A 206 15.56 -12.12 44.82
CA THR A 206 16.45 -13.25 45.12
C THR A 206 16.86 -14.08 43.92
N ASP A 207 16.18 -13.91 42.78
CA ASP A 207 16.39 -14.70 41.57
C ASP A 207 16.70 -13.77 40.38
N TYR A 208 17.93 -13.25 40.31
CA TYR A 208 18.40 -12.48 39.15
C TYR A 208 18.79 -13.42 38.02
N LEU A 209 18.36 -13.14 36.80
CA LEU A 209 18.74 -13.95 35.64
C LEU A 209 20.23 -13.74 35.35
N ASP A 210 20.99 -14.81 35.20
CA ASP A 210 22.41 -14.72 34.84
C ASP A 210 22.59 -14.09 33.44
N LYS A 211 23.60 -13.22 33.29
CA LYS A 211 23.89 -12.54 32.01
C LYS A 211 24.12 -13.51 30.85
N ALA A 212 24.71 -14.68 31.13
CA ALA A 212 24.92 -15.74 30.14
C ALA A 212 23.59 -16.37 29.68
N ALA A 213 22.66 -16.59 30.61
CA ALA A 213 21.31 -17.08 30.30
C ALA A 213 20.53 -16.03 29.51
N ARG A 214 20.53 -14.75 29.96
CA ARG A 214 19.94 -13.64 29.20
C ARG A 214 20.45 -13.60 27.75
N ALA A 215 21.76 -13.71 27.54
CA ALA A 215 22.34 -13.70 26.20
C ALA A 215 21.91 -14.91 25.35
N ALA A 216 21.70 -16.08 25.97
CA ALA A 216 21.20 -17.27 25.29
C ALA A 216 19.74 -17.10 24.82
N HIS A 217 18.92 -16.43 25.62
CA HIS A 217 17.51 -16.17 25.30
C HIS A 217 17.28 -14.93 24.41
N GLN A 218 18.26 -14.03 24.26
CA GLN A 218 18.10 -12.80 23.47
C GLN A 218 17.70 -13.03 22.00
N ALA A 219 18.03 -14.20 21.43
CA ALA A 219 17.67 -14.57 20.06
C ALA A 219 16.26 -15.15 19.91
N ASP A 220 15.59 -15.46 21.03
CA ASP A 220 14.21 -15.93 21.03
C ASP A 220 13.27 -14.80 20.59
N ASP A 221 12.12 -15.19 20.02
CA ASP A 221 10.98 -14.28 19.84
C ASP A 221 10.57 -13.68 21.20
N ILE A 222 9.98 -12.49 21.20
CA ILE A 222 9.69 -11.77 22.44
C ILE A 222 8.79 -12.57 23.38
N LEU A 223 7.78 -13.28 22.87
CA LEU A 223 6.91 -14.11 23.73
C LEU A 223 7.69 -15.29 24.32
N GLU A 224 8.60 -15.87 23.54
CA GLU A 224 9.46 -16.97 23.99
C GLU A 224 10.50 -16.53 25.02
N GLN A 225 10.95 -15.27 25.01
CA GLN A 225 11.79 -14.71 26.08
C GLN A 225 11.04 -14.64 27.42
N PHE A 226 9.71 -14.49 27.40
CA PHE A 226 8.87 -14.50 28.60
C PHE A 226 8.20 -15.87 28.87
N ASN A 227 8.56 -16.90 28.10
CA ASN A 227 8.12 -18.27 28.35
C ASN A 227 8.89 -18.86 29.53
N THR A 228 8.30 -18.77 30.73
CA THR A 228 8.91 -19.28 31.97
C THR A 228 9.29 -20.76 31.94
N ASP A 229 8.66 -21.58 31.07
CA ASP A 229 8.98 -23.01 30.94
C ASP A 229 10.37 -23.27 30.33
N LYS A 230 10.98 -22.26 29.68
CA LYS A 230 12.31 -22.36 29.07
C LYS A 230 13.45 -22.12 30.06
N TYR A 231 13.13 -21.58 31.23
CA TYR A 231 14.11 -21.23 32.23
C TYR A 231 14.18 -22.31 33.32
N THR A 232 15.37 -22.47 33.88
CA THR A 232 15.67 -23.38 34.98
C THR A 232 16.23 -22.62 36.17
N ASP A 233 16.09 -23.17 37.38
CA ASP A 233 16.60 -22.49 38.59
C ASP A 233 18.12 -22.26 38.58
N SER A 234 18.88 -23.04 37.80
CA SER A 234 20.33 -22.86 37.65
C SER A 234 20.75 -21.62 36.84
N GLU A 235 19.80 -20.98 36.17
CA GLU A 235 20.02 -19.76 35.40
C GLU A 235 19.76 -18.49 36.23
N PHE A 236 19.34 -18.66 37.48
CA PHE A 236 19.12 -17.58 38.42
C PHE A 236 20.17 -17.57 39.53
N THR A 237 20.55 -16.38 39.95
CA THR A 237 21.55 -16.12 40.98
C THR A 237 21.03 -15.12 42.01
N LEU A 238 21.47 -15.30 43.26
CA LEU A 238 21.10 -14.43 44.36
C LEU A 238 21.73 -13.03 44.26
N ASN A 239 22.95 -12.95 43.72
CA ASN A 239 23.67 -11.69 43.63
C ASN A 239 23.37 -11.02 42.30
N ASN A 240 22.91 -9.77 42.33
CA ASN A 240 22.62 -9.01 41.11
C ASN A 240 23.88 -8.94 40.20
N PRO A 241 23.85 -9.55 39.00
CA PRO A 241 24.97 -9.50 38.05
C PRO A 241 24.96 -8.25 37.15
N TYR A 242 23.92 -7.42 37.26
CA TYR A 242 23.70 -6.23 36.42
C TYR A 242 24.31 -4.98 37.05
N ASP A 243 24.90 -4.13 36.19
CA ASP A 243 25.38 -2.82 36.57
C ASP A 243 24.20 -1.88 36.88
N PRO A 244 24.34 -0.89 37.78
CA PRO A 244 23.24 0.01 38.12
C PRO A 244 22.71 0.84 36.94
N ASN A 245 23.42 0.95 35.83
CA ASN A 245 23.05 1.77 34.67
C ASN A 245 22.63 0.93 33.45
N GLU A 246 22.22 -0.32 33.65
CA GLU A 246 21.66 -1.18 32.61
C GLU A 246 20.35 -1.85 33.05
N ASP A 247 19.57 -2.29 32.06
CA ASP A 247 18.31 -3.01 32.29
C ASP A 247 18.59 -4.36 32.98
N THR A 248 17.84 -4.63 34.05
CA THR A 248 18.05 -5.75 34.96
C THR A 248 16.96 -6.81 34.77
N TRP A 249 17.35 -8.07 34.61
CA TRP A 249 16.43 -9.19 34.45
C TRP A 249 16.36 -10.06 35.70
N PHE A 250 15.15 -10.42 36.13
CA PHE A 250 14.93 -11.28 37.30
C PHE A 250 13.58 -11.99 37.26
N LYS A 251 13.40 -12.96 38.15
CA LYS A 251 12.14 -13.66 38.38
C LYS A 251 11.48 -13.12 39.65
N MET A 252 10.18 -12.85 39.60
CA MET A 252 9.36 -12.55 40.77
C MET A 252 8.43 -13.73 41.06
N ALA A 253 8.22 -14.05 42.34
CA ALA A 253 7.18 -14.96 42.79
C ALA A 253 5.95 -14.20 43.29
N VAL A 254 4.77 -14.82 43.20
CA VAL A 254 3.52 -14.25 43.71
C VAL A 254 3.65 -14.00 45.21
N GLY A 255 3.35 -12.77 45.63
CA GLY A 255 3.51 -12.30 47.00
C GLY A 255 4.79 -11.47 47.22
N ASP A 256 5.79 -11.60 46.36
CA ASP A 256 7.01 -10.80 46.46
C ASP A 256 6.69 -9.32 46.30
N THR A 257 7.34 -8.51 47.11
CA THR A 257 7.32 -7.04 47.00
C THR A 257 8.76 -6.56 46.91
N ILE A 258 9.09 -5.91 45.79
CA ILE A 258 10.40 -5.32 45.56
C ILE A 258 10.33 -3.80 45.70
N ALA A 259 11.43 -3.20 46.11
CA ALA A 259 11.60 -1.75 46.13
C ALA A 259 12.76 -1.37 45.21
N VAL A 260 12.46 -0.55 44.21
CA VAL A 260 13.40 -0.09 43.20
C VAL A 260 13.68 1.38 43.46
N THR A 261 14.93 1.71 43.72
CA THR A 261 15.39 3.10 43.89
C THR A 261 16.15 3.54 42.65
N TYR A 262 15.66 4.58 42.00
CA TYR A 262 16.29 5.25 40.87
C TYR A 262 16.93 6.55 41.34
N GLU A 263 18.22 6.69 41.10
CA GLU A 263 19.00 7.90 41.37
C GLU A 263 19.55 8.47 40.05
N ASN A 264 20.29 9.57 40.12
CA ASN A 264 20.83 10.27 38.95
C ASN A 264 19.74 10.74 37.98
N ILE A 265 18.64 11.24 38.54
CA ILE A 265 17.51 11.84 37.82
C ILE A 265 17.89 13.27 37.39
N VAL A 266 17.84 13.55 36.10
CA VAL A 266 18.42 14.77 35.50
C VAL A 266 17.42 15.63 34.74
N ASN A 267 16.32 15.06 34.23
CA ASN A 267 15.36 15.75 33.37
C ASN A 267 14.01 16.01 34.04
N SER A 268 13.77 15.45 35.22
CA SER A 268 12.45 15.42 35.84
C SER A 268 12.23 16.49 36.92
N SER A 269 11.00 16.99 37.01
CA SER A 269 10.59 17.95 38.04
C SER A 269 9.09 17.84 38.35
N TYR A 270 8.70 18.29 39.54
CA TYR A 270 7.31 18.50 39.93
C TYR A 270 7.10 19.96 40.29
N ASN A 271 6.20 20.67 39.60
CA ASN A 271 5.96 22.11 39.80
C ASN A 271 7.26 22.94 39.81
N LYS A 272 8.20 22.61 38.92
CA LYS A 272 9.56 23.18 38.80
C LYS A 272 10.54 22.82 39.94
N GLN A 273 10.11 22.07 40.94
CA GLN A 273 11.00 21.47 41.92
C GLN A 273 11.64 20.22 41.31
N LYS A 274 12.97 20.18 41.26
CA LYS A 274 13.69 19.04 40.70
C LYS A 274 13.41 17.75 41.48
N ILE A 275 13.17 16.67 40.74
CA ILE A 275 13.13 15.31 41.27
C ILE A 275 14.58 14.79 41.28
N SER A 276 15.07 14.35 42.43
CA SER A 276 16.44 13.85 42.58
C SER A 276 16.51 12.31 42.63
N LYS A 277 15.41 11.69 43.05
CA LYS A 277 15.29 10.25 43.28
C LYS A 277 13.83 9.82 43.10
N VAL A 278 13.65 8.63 42.54
CA VAL A 278 12.34 7.96 42.44
C VAL A 278 12.43 6.62 43.16
N VAL A 279 11.43 6.29 43.96
CA VAL A 279 11.30 4.94 44.54
C VAL A 279 10.01 4.34 44.04
N THR A 280 10.10 3.19 43.37
CA THR A 280 8.94 2.44 42.91
C THR A 280 8.88 1.09 43.61
N THR A 281 7.74 0.78 44.23
CA THR A 281 7.47 -0.56 44.73
C THR A 281 6.68 -1.35 43.69
N TYR A 282 6.98 -2.64 43.55
CA TYR A 282 6.22 -3.56 42.72
C TYR A 282 5.90 -4.81 43.53
N LYS A 283 4.65 -5.26 43.46
CA LYS A 283 4.19 -6.50 44.07
C LYS A 283 3.50 -7.36 43.03
N LEU A 284 4.01 -8.58 42.83
CA LEU A 284 3.34 -9.57 41.97
C LEU A 284 2.18 -10.21 42.76
N ASN A 285 0.94 -10.00 42.32
CA ASN A 285 -0.26 -10.50 42.97
C ASN A 285 -0.72 -11.85 42.39
N SER A 286 -0.52 -12.06 41.10
CA SER A 286 -0.86 -13.30 40.39
C SER A 286 -0.01 -13.44 39.13
N SER A 287 0.08 -14.67 38.60
CA SER A 287 0.73 -14.99 37.32
C SER A 287 -0.17 -15.93 36.50
N THR A 288 0.13 -16.06 35.20
CA THR A 288 -0.53 -16.99 34.27
C THR A 288 0.10 -18.38 34.27
N ASN A 289 1.27 -18.56 34.90
CA ASN A 289 1.92 -19.86 35.00
C ASN A 289 1.52 -20.60 36.29
N LYS A 290 1.71 -21.92 36.27
CA LYS A 290 1.37 -22.80 37.40
C LYS A 290 2.27 -22.62 38.64
N ASP A 291 3.48 -22.09 38.44
CA ASP A 291 4.50 -21.95 39.49
C ASP A 291 4.34 -20.63 40.27
N GLY A 292 3.42 -19.75 39.84
CA GLY A 292 3.18 -18.47 40.47
C GLY A 292 4.39 -17.53 40.34
N THR A 293 5.03 -17.52 39.17
CA THR A 293 6.22 -16.70 38.89
C THR A 293 6.09 -15.91 37.60
N ALA A 294 6.89 -14.86 37.44
CA ALA A 294 6.99 -14.11 36.18
C ALA A 294 8.44 -13.65 35.95
N ILE A 295 8.86 -13.62 34.69
CA ILE A 295 10.12 -12.99 34.28
C ILE A 295 9.89 -11.51 34.10
N VAL A 296 10.83 -10.72 34.60
CA VAL A 296 10.82 -9.27 34.58
C VAL A 296 12.08 -8.76 33.90
N GLU A 297 11.92 -7.89 32.92
CA GLU A 297 12.91 -6.90 32.52
C GLU A 297 12.52 -5.57 33.18
N LEU A 298 13.38 -5.10 34.08
CA LEU A 298 13.26 -3.80 34.73
C LEU A 298 14.18 -2.82 34.04
N PHE A 299 13.60 -1.78 33.44
CA PHE A 299 14.38 -0.75 32.78
C PHE A 299 15.10 0.13 33.79
N HIS A 300 16.36 0.49 33.51
CA HIS A 300 17.08 1.41 34.39
C HIS A 300 16.55 2.85 34.27
N ASP A 301 15.94 3.19 33.13
CA ASP A 301 15.15 4.42 32.96
C ASP A 301 13.74 4.21 33.55
N PRO A 302 13.40 4.87 34.67
CA PRO A 302 12.12 4.65 35.34
C PRO A 302 10.90 5.10 34.52
N THR A 303 11.07 5.90 33.46
CA THR A 303 9.93 6.31 32.61
C THR A 303 9.49 5.20 31.64
N LYS A 304 10.35 4.18 31.43
CA LYS A 304 10.03 2.94 30.72
C LYS A 304 9.42 1.86 31.62
N THR A 305 9.55 2.02 32.94
CA THR A 305 8.96 1.16 33.97
C THR A 305 9.37 -0.32 33.87
N ILE A 306 8.54 -1.22 33.34
CA ILE A 306 8.73 -2.68 33.45
C ILE A 306 8.17 -3.43 32.25
N PHE A 307 8.88 -4.48 31.80
CA PHE A 307 8.32 -5.51 30.92
C PHE A 307 8.25 -6.81 31.72
N ILE A 308 7.05 -7.37 31.88
CA ILE A 308 6.80 -8.59 32.64
C ILE A 308 6.04 -9.61 31.81
N GLY A 309 6.39 -10.88 31.97
CA GLY A 309 5.67 -11.97 31.30
C GLY A 309 5.90 -13.33 31.92
N ALA A 310 5.01 -14.27 31.58
CA ALA A 310 5.04 -15.64 32.04
C ALA A 310 4.36 -16.57 31.02
N GLN A 311 4.64 -17.86 31.10
CA GLN A 311 3.87 -18.86 30.35
C GLN A 311 2.37 -18.78 30.72
N THR A 312 1.48 -19.07 29.77
CA THR A 312 0.06 -19.33 30.05
C THR A 312 -0.14 -20.84 30.22
N SER A 313 -0.17 -21.28 31.48
CA SER A 313 -0.17 -22.72 31.81
C SER A 313 -1.54 -23.39 31.70
N ASN A 314 -2.63 -22.65 31.87
CA ASN A 314 -3.98 -23.21 31.98
C ASN A 314 -4.86 -22.79 30.80
N THR A 315 -5.88 -23.61 30.51
CA THR A 315 -6.93 -23.26 29.55
C THR A 315 -7.96 -22.31 30.18
N GLY A 316 -8.83 -21.73 29.35
CA GLY A 316 -10.01 -21.01 29.81
C GLY A 316 -9.85 -19.51 30.00
N ARG A 317 -8.67 -18.94 29.70
CA ARG A 317 -8.44 -17.48 29.58
C ARG A 317 -8.72 -16.67 30.87
N ASN A 318 -8.71 -17.32 32.04
CA ASN A 318 -9.09 -16.69 33.31
C ASN A 318 -7.89 -16.21 34.15
N ASP A 319 -6.69 -16.76 33.92
CA ASP A 319 -5.50 -16.38 34.66
C ASP A 319 -4.92 -15.06 34.11
N LYS A 320 -4.25 -14.32 35.00
CA LYS A 320 -3.66 -13.02 34.66
C LYS A 320 -2.37 -12.78 35.44
N ILE A 321 -1.44 -12.07 34.80
CA ILE A 321 -0.35 -11.40 35.49
C ILE A 321 -0.95 -10.14 36.11
N SER A 322 -0.73 -9.93 37.41
CA SER A 322 -1.22 -8.76 38.14
C SER A 322 -0.11 -8.18 38.99
N VAL A 323 0.18 -6.89 38.81
CA VAL A 323 1.24 -6.20 39.55
C VAL A 323 0.69 -4.92 40.16
N THR A 324 0.75 -4.81 41.49
CA THR A 324 0.49 -3.54 42.18
C THR A 324 1.78 -2.74 42.26
N MET A 325 1.73 -1.46 41.92
CA MET A 325 2.86 -0.55 41.99
C MET A 325 2.51 0.77 42.66
N GLN A 326 3.53 1.40 43.26
CA GLN A 326 3.45 2.74 43.83
C GLN A 326 4.75 3.49 43.56
N ILE A 327 4.65 4.74 43.11
CA ILE A 327 5.78 5.60 42.76
C ILE A 327 5.85 6.73 43.79
N THR A 328 7.03 6.94 44.38
CA THR A 328 7.31 8.06 45.28
C THR A 328 8.44 8.90 44.70
N PHE A 329 8.16 10.18 44.44
CA PHE A 329 9.16 11.16 43.97
C PHE A 329 9.80 11.88 45.16
N PHE A 330 11.11 12.11 45.11
CA PHE A 330 11.85 12.81 46.15
C PHE A 330 12.56 14.05 45.57
N ASP A 331 12.57 15.13 46.36
CA ASP A 331 13.30 16.35 46.03
C ASP A 331 14.81 16.23 46.31
N GLU A 332 15.58 17.27 46.00
CA GLU A 332 17.04 17.31 46.24
C GLU A 332 17.45 17.21 47.73
N ASN A 333 16.51 17.41 48.67
CA ASN A 333 16.76 17.25 50.11
C ASN A 333 16.39 15.83 50.59
N GLY A 334 15.96 14.95 49.69
CA GLY A 334 15.49 13.60 50.02
C GLY A 334 14.12 13.56 50.70
N LYS A 335 13.32 14.63 50.59
CA LYS A 335 11.94 14.67 51.09
C LYS A 335 10.99 14.20 49.99
N ALA A 336 10.00 13.38 50.35
CA ALA A 336 8.93 13.00 49.44
C ALA A 336 8.15 14.24 48.97
N ILE A 337 7.91 14.31 47.67
CA ILE A 337 7.16 15.39 47.03
C ILE A 337 5.66 15.14 47.27
N ASP A 338 4.96 16.18 47.71
CA ASP A 338 3.51 16.16 47.93
C ASP A 338 2.77 16.36 46.61
N LEU A 339 1.91 15.39 46.24
CA LEU A 339 1.14 15.38 45.00
C LEU A 339 -0.34 15.76 45.20
N SER A 340 -0.71 16.21 46.41
CA SER A 340 -2.11 16.47 46.78
C SER A 340 -2.76 17.66 46.06
N ASP A 341 -1.98 18.50 45.39
CA ASP A 341 -2.46 19.56 44.50
C ASP A 341 -2.94 19.05 43.13
N ASN A 342 -2.89 17.72 42.90
CA ASN A 342 -3.48 17.04 41.75
C ASN A 342 -2.92 17.49 40.39
N ARG A 343 -1.64 17.87 40.37
CA ARG A 343 -0.91 18.29 39.15
C ARG A 343 0.01 17.21 38.60
N SER A 344 0.08 16.04 39.22
CA SER A 344 0.80 14.88 38.68
C SER A 344 -0.11 14.11 37.73
N ILE A 345 0.00 14.37 36.43
CA ILE A 345 -0.77 13.62 35.42
C ILE A 345 0.16 12.59 34.79
N MET A 346 -0.23 11.32 34.87
CA MET A 346 0.54 10.19 34.36
C MET A 346 -0.20 9.44 33.25
N SER A 347 0.55 8.96 32.28
CA SER A 347 0.08 8.19 31.14
C SER A 347 -0.28 6.76 31.54
N LEU A 348 -1.33 6.22 30.94
CA LEU A 348 -1.72 4.81 30.99
C LEU A 348 -2.00 4.39 29.54
N SER A 349 -0.93 4.33 28.73
CA SER A 349 -0.99 4.08 27.27
C SER A 349 -0.74 2.61 26.96
N SER A 350 -0.90 2.20 25.69
CA SER A 350 -0.68 0.81 25.25
C SER A 350 -1.49 -0.16 26.11
N LEU A 351 -2.82 0.05 26.19
CA LEU A 351 -3.73 -0.89 26.84
C LEU A 351 -4.45 -1.68 25.75
N ASN A 352 -3.79 -2.76 25.31
CA ASN A 352 -4.23 -3.56 24.19
C ASN A 352 -5.38 -4.48 24.58
N HIS A 353 -6.32 -4.63 23.64
CA HIS A 353 -7.32 -5.68 23.64
C HIS A 353 -7.37 -6.29 22.23
N TRP A 354 -6.94 -7.54 22.12
CA TRP A 354 -7.06 -8.31 20.89
C TRP A 354 -7.83 -9.60 21.11
N THR A 355 -8.71 -9.92 20.17
CA THR A 355 -9.44 -11.19 20.13
C THR A 355 -9.04 -11.96 18.87
N ALA A 356 -8.48 -13.15 19.07
CA ALA A 356 -8.03 -14.02 17.99
C ALA A 356 -8.23 -15.50 18.35
N ASP A 357 -7.89 -16.39 17.41
CA ASP A 357 -7.99 -17.85 17.60
C ASP A 357 -7.12 -18.38 18.75
N TYR A 358 -6.18 -17.58 19.25
CA TYR A 358 -5.19 -17.92 20.27
C TYR A 358 -5.34 -17.09 21.57
N GLY A 359 -6.42 -16.32 21.72
CA GLY A 359 -6.69 -15.60 22.96
C GLY A 359 -7.75 -14.51 22.84
N ASP A 360 -8.18 -14.03 23.99
CA ASP A 360 -8.97 -12.82 24.17
C ASP A 360 -8.23 -11.94 25.18
N HIS A 361 -7.12 -11.36 24.71
CA HIS A 361 -6.15 -10.71 25.55
C HIS A 361 -6.61 -9.32 25.92
N VAL A 362 -6.52 -8.98 27.20
CA VAL A 362 -6.93 -7.66 27.71
C VAL A 362 -5.93 -7.15 28.73
N GLU A 363 -5.42 -5.96 28.48
CA GLU A 363 -4.61 -5.19 29.40
C GLU A 363 -5.47 -4.17 30.14
N LYS A 364 -5.28 -4.08 31.46
CA LYS A 364 -6.13 -3.28 32.35
C LYS A 364 -5.33 -2.57 33.41
N VAL A 365 -5.89 -1.49 33.94
CA VAL A 365 -5.38 -0.80 35.13
C VAL A 365 -6.49 -0.54 36.13
N GLU A 366 -6.33 -1.02 37.36
CA GLU A 366 -7.11 -0.60 38.53
C GLU A 366 -6.42 0.58 39.21
N LEU A 367 -7.05 1.76 39.22
CA LEU A 367 -6.41 3.00 39.65
C LEU A 367 -6.28 3.16 41.17
N GLY A 368 -6.98 2.34 41.96
CA GLY A 368 -7.08 2.55 43.41
C GLY A 368 -7.69 3.92 43.73
N ASN A 369 -7.00 4.70 44.57
CA ASN A 369 -7.43 6.05 44.95
C ASN A 369 -6.97 7.16 43.98
N ASN A 370 -6.25 6.79 42.91
CA ASN A 370 -5.92 7.72 41.83
C ASN A 370 -7.19 8.01 41.00
N GLU A 371 -7.13 9.01 40.13
CA GLU A 371 -8.30 9.49 39.40
C GLU A 371 -8.12 9.37 37.90
N PHE A 372 -9.03 8.66 37.24
CA PHE A 372 -8.99 8.45 35.80
C PHE A 372 -9.27 9.73 35.02
N ILE A 373 -8.52 9.94 33.95
CA ILE A 373 -8.72 10.97 32.95
C ILE A 373 -9.00 10.27 31.61
N GLN A 374 -10.27 10.34 31.18
CA GLN A 374 -10.70 9.82 29.88
C GLN A 374 -10.10 10.65 28.74
N ILE A 375 -9.38 10.00 27.84
CA ILE A 375 -8.87 10.62 26.61
C ILE A 375 -9.96 10.59 25.54
N PRO A 376 -10.28 11.72 24.87
CA PRO A 376 -11.29 11.77 23.82
C PRO A 376 -10.92 10.86 22.64
N GLY A 377 -11.89 10.08 22.15
CA GLY A 377 -11.68 9.16 21.03
C GLY A 377 -10.84 7.91 21.35
N SER A 378 -10.38 7.74 22.59
CA SER A 378 -9.76 6.51 23.05
C SER A 378 -10.78 5.37 23.15
N SER A 379 -10.31 4.15 22.91
CA SER A 379 -11.03 2.90 23.14
C SER A 379 -11.04 2.49 24.62
N ILE A 380 -10.20 3.13 25.45
CA ILE A 380 -10.08 2.84 26.88
C ILE A 380 -11.14 3.61 27.64
N SER A 381 -11.91 2.91 28.48
CA SER A 381 -12.89 3.53 29.36
C SER A 381 -12.92 2.86 30.74
N LEU A 382 -13.55 3.53 31.69
CA LEU A 382 -13.71 3.03 33.06
C LEU A 382 -14.85 2.01 33.14
N HIS A 383 -14.55 0.82 33.66
CA HIS A 383 -15.47 -0.28 33.87
C HIS A 383 -15.35 -0.79 35.31
N GLY A 384 -16.25 -0.34 36.19
CA GLY A 384 -16.08 -0.55 37.62
C GLY A 384 -14.88 0.25 38.14
N ASN A 385 -13.86 -0.46 38.65
CA ASN A 385 -12.62 0.16 39.16
C ASN A 385 -11.44 0.02 38.19
N GLU A 386 -11.62 -0.71 37.07
CA GLU A 386 -10.58 -0.96 36.07
C GLU A 386 -10.81 -0.08 34.85
N ILE A 387 -9.73 0.39 34.21
CA ILE A 387 -9.76 0.95 32.86
C ILE A 387 -9.18 -0.06 31.88
N TYR A 388 -9.84 -0.22 30.73
CA TYR A 388 -9.40 -1.05 29.62
C TYR A 388 -10.30 -0.78 28.41
N SER A 389 -10.00 -1.40 27.26
CA SER A 389 -10.92 -1.41 26.14
C SER A 389 -11.89 -2.58 26.24
N ILE A 390 -13.20 -2.33 26.28
CA ILE A 390 -14.19 -3.41 26.38
C ILE A 390 -14.28 -4.27 25.11
N ASN A 391 -13.95 -3.69 23.95
CA ASN A 391 -13.94 -4.38 22.65
C ASN A 391 -12.50 -4.44 22.13
N ASP A 392 -12.26 -5.29 21.14
CA ASP A 392 -10.99 -5.35 20.41
C ASP A 392 -10.63 -3.95 19.87
N ASN A 393 -9.44 -3.48 20.23
CA ASN A 393 -8.86 -2.25 19.75
C ASN A 393 -7.60 -2.49 18.89
N GLN A 394 -7.26 -3.75 18.59
CA GLN A 394 -6.07 -4.12 17.85
C GLN A 394 -6.33 -4.25 16.35
N TYR A 395 -7.50 -4.74 15.95
CA TYR A 395 -7.77 -5.15 14.57
C TYR A 395 -9.04 -4.53 14.01
N LYS A 396 -8.94 -3.81 12.89
CA LYS A 396 -10.12 -3.26 12.20
C LYS A 396 -11.12 -4.33 11.80
N LYS A 397 -10.65 -5.52 11.41
CA LYS A 397 -11.51 -6.68 11.10
C LYS A 397 -12.39 -7.11 12.27
N ASN A 398 -11.99 -6.78 13.51
CA ASN A 398 -12.73 -7.09 14.73
C ASN A 398 -13.52 -5.88 15.27
N GLY A 399 -13.52 -4.75 14.54
CA GLY A 399 -14.27 -3.55 14.89
C GLY A 399 -13.44 -2.39 15.45
N ALA A 400 -12.12 -2.54 15.56
CA ALA A 400 -11.26 -1.43 15.95
C ALA A 400 -11.31 -0.28 14.92
N THR A 401 -11.08 0.95 15.38
CA THR A 401 -11.01 2.13 14.50
C THR A 401 -9.68 2.21 13.75
N PHE A 402 -8.60 1.86 14.44
CA PHE A 402 -7.24 1.82 13.91
C PHE A 402 -6.67 0.41 14.14
N ASP A 403 -5.80 -0.04 13.25
CA ASP A 403 -5.02 -1.26 13.52
C ASP A 403 -3.88 -0.92 14.49
N GLY A 404 -3.62 -1.80 15.45
CA GLY A 404 -2.52 -1.65 16.42
C GLY A 404 -1.18 -2.16 15.90
N ASP A 405 -1.20 -3.15 14.99
CA ASP A 405 -0.01 -3.80 14.45
C ASP A 405 0.68 -2.96 13.35
N GLY A 406 1.99 -3.21 13.17
CA GLY A 406 2.77 -2.70 12.06
C GLY A 406 3.45 -1.36 12.33
N ASP A 407 4.23 -0.89 11.34
CA ASP A 407 5.02 0.35 11.48
C ASP A 407 4.17 1.63 11.62
N ASP A 408 2.92 1.57 11.14
CA ASP A 408 1.95 2.66 11.17
C ASP A 408 0.80 2.39 12.17
N GLY A 409 0.85 1.27 12.89
CA GLY A 409 -0.15 0.88 13.87
C GLY A 409 -0.22 1.87 15.04
N TRP A 410 -1.38 1.98 15.68
CA TRP A 410 -1.55 2.94 16.79
C TRP A 410 -0.61 2.63 17.97
N ASP A 411 -0.24 1.37 18.14
CA ASP A 411 0.62 0.89 19.24
C ASP A 411 2.09 0.71 18.82
N ALA A 412 2.48 1.31 17.69
CA ALA A 412 3.87 1.30 17.27
C ALA A 412 4.73 2.12 18.25
N VAL A 413 5.70 1.47 18.90
CA VAL A 413 6.64 2.09 19.84
C VAL A 413 8.08 2.02 19.32
N ASN A 414 8.90 3.00 19.73
CA ASN A 414 10.34 2.97 19.56
C ASN A 414 11.01 2.14 20.68
N ALA A 415 12.30 1.84 20.55
CA ALA A 415 13.05 1.09 21.57
C ALA A 415 13.22 1.86 22.92
N ASP A 416 13.08 3.18 22.89
CA ASP A 416 13.01 4.04 24.08
C ASP A 416 11.62 4.04 24.72
N GLY A 417 10.61 3.43 24.08
CA GLY A 417 9.23 3.35 24.58
C GLY A 417 8.33 4.49 24.09
N ASP A 418 8.87 5.45 23.35
CA ASP A 418 8.08 6.56 22.84
C ASP A 418 7.13 6.06 21.73
N PRO A 419 5.82 6.41 21.79
CA PRO A 419 4.90 6.11 20.71
C PRO A 419 5.33 6.77 19.40
N ARG A 420 5.29 6.01 18.30
CA ARG A 420 5.59 6.49 16.95
C ARG A 420 4.37 7.07 16.24
N SER A 421 3.18 6.69 16.69
CA SER A 421 1.93 6.97 15.99
C SER A 421 1.14 8.11 16.62
N ALA A 422 0.69 9.05 15.78
CA ALA A 422 -0.23 10.11 16.19
C ALA A 422 -1.59 9.56 16.67
N THR A 423 -1.89 8.28 16.43
CA THR A 423 -3.10 7.61 16.94
C THR A 423 -2.88 6.82 18.23
N ALA A 424 -1.72 6.92 18.88
CA ALA A 424 -1.45 6.23 20.15
C ALA A 424 -2.48 6.54 21.26
N TYR A 425 -3.13 7.70 21.20
CA TYR A 425 -4.22 8.07 22.09
C TYR A 425 -5.39 7.07 22.05
N TYR A 426 -5.53 6.30 20.96
CA TYR A 426 -6.63 5.36 20.77
C TYR A 426 -6.62 4.23 21.80
N GLY A 427 -5.45 3.72 22.19
CA GLY A 427 -5.33 2.72 23.25
C GLY A 427 -4.85 3.29 24.58
N ALA A 428 -5.12 4.59 24.85
CA ALA A 428 -4.58 5.27 26.01
C ALA A 428 -5.64 5.85 26.97
N GLY A 429 -5.34 5.76 28.25
CA GLY A 429 -5.92 6.57 29.32
C GLY A 429 -4.86 7.46 29.97
N ALA A 430 -5.28 8.24 30.96
CA ALA A 430 -4.38 8.92 31.88
C ALA A 430 -4.94 8.89 33.29
N MET A 431 -4.11 9.25 34.26
CA MET A 431 -4.56 9.46 35.64
C MET A 431 -4.01 10.74 36.23
N THR A 432 -4.79 11.38 37.08
CA THR A 432 -4.22 12.22 38.14
C THR A 432 -3.67 11.28 39.19
N TYR A 433 -2.35 11.16 39.24
CA TYR A 433 -1.63 10.34 40.19
C TYR A 433 -1.50 11.07 41.53
N LYS A 434 -1.98 10.44 42.60
CA LYS A 434 -2.06 11.02 43.94
C LYS A 434 -1.01 10.46 44.91
N GLY A 435 -0.05 9.69 44.40
CA GLY A 435 0.94 8.97 45.22
C GLY A 435 0.43 7.65 45.80
N GLU A 436 -0.75 7.20 45.38
CA GLU A 436 -1.42 6.01 45.90
C GLU A 436 -1.14 4.79 45.01
N PRO A 437 -1.14 3.56 45.56
CA PRO A 437 -0.94 2.35 44.76
C PRO A 437 -2.01 2.16 43.68
N PHE A 438 -1.61 1.61 42.55
CA PHE A 438 -2.48 1.16 41.46
C PHE A 438 -1.98 -0.18 40.91
N THR A 439 -2.82 -0.90 40.18
CA THR A 439 -2.51 -2.26 39.72
C THR A 439 -2.72 -2.38 38.22
N PHE A 440 -1.72 -2.84 37.47
CA PHE A 440 -1.92 -3.25 36.09
C PHE A 440 -2.09 -4.77 36.00
N THR A 441 -2.87 -5.22 35.04
CA THR A 441 -3.09 -6.64 34.78
C THR A 441 -3.14 -6.96 33.29
N VAL A 442 -2.65 -8.13 32.91
CA VAL A 442 -2.76 -8.67 31.56
C VAL A 442 -3.11 -10.15 31.62
N GLY A 443 -3.97 -10.61 30.72
CA GLY A 443 -4.37 -12.02 30.63
C GLY A 443 -5.34 -12.25 29.48
N GLY A 444 -5.80 -13.50 29.36
CA GLY A 444 -6.77 -13.89 28.33
C GLY A 444 -6.18 -14.67 27.15
N ASN A 445 -4.86 -14.89 27.13
CA ASN A 445 -4.21 -15.77 26.16
C ASN A 445 -4.66 -17.23 26.33
N ASP A 446 -4.63 -18.00 25.25
CA ASP A 446 -4.83 -19.45 25.33
C ASP A 446 -3.60 -20.18 25.89
N GLN A 447 -3.82 -21.40 26.38
CA GLN A 447 -2.77 -22.25 26.94
C GLN A 447 -1.62 -22.44 25.94
N GLY A 448 -0.39 -22.25 26.42
CA GLY A 448 0.83 -22.42 25.62
C GLY A 448 1.27 -21.18 24.85
N LEU A 449 0.48 -20.09 24.86
CA LEU A 449 0.92 -18.78 24.38
C LEU A 449 1.35 -17.93 25.57
N PRO A 450 2.64 -17.60 25.74
CA PRO A 450 3.10 -16.75 26.83
C PRO A 450 2.34 -15.42 26.89
N THR A 451 2.04 -14.97 28.10
CA THR A 451 1.41 -13.69 28.37
C THR A 451 2.49 -12.70 28.78
N SER A 452 2.53 -11.54 28.15
CA SER A 452 3.51 -10.50 28.46
C SER A 452 2.91 -9.10 28.30
N ILE A 453 3.38 -8.13 29.07
CA ILE A 453 3.02 -6.71 28.96
C ILE A 453 4.24 -5.83 29.21
N TRP A 454 4.53 -4.91 28.30
CA TRP A 454 5.38 -3.77 28.60
C TRP A 454 4.50 -2.64 29.12
N PHE A 455 4.44 -2.51 30.45
CA PHE A 455 3.68 -1.45 31.09
C PHE A 455 4.60 -0.27 31.40
N ALA A 456 4.35 0.88 30.78
CA ALA A 456 5.04 2.13 31.06
C ALA A 456 4.06 3.22 31.53
N THR A 457 4.45 3.96 32.57
CA THR A 457 3.71 5.14 33.02
C THR A 457 4.66 6.29 33.34
N ASN A 458 4.40 7.44 32.75
CA ASN A 458 5.27 8.62 32.77
C ASN A 458 4.43 9.89 32.54
N SER A 459 5.03 11.08 32.42
CA SER A 459 4.25 12.30 32.18
C SER A 459 3.87 12.54 30.71
N THR A 460 4.31 11.67 29.79
CA THR A 460 4.02 11.76 28.36
C THR A 460 2.66 11.12 28.06
N VAL A 461 1.59 11.91 28.18
CA VAL A 461 0.22 11.44 27.93
C VAL A 461 -0.10 11.47 26.44
N ALA A 462 -0.49 10.33 25.87
CA ALA A 462 -0.98 10.27 24.50
C ALA A 462 -2.37 10.92 24.39
N VAL A 463 -2.46 11.99 23.60
CA VAL A 463 -3.69 12.76 23.37
C VAL A 463 -3.94 12.93 21.87
N PRO A 464 -5.20 13.17 21.43
CA PRO A 464 -5.49 13.38 20.02
C PRO A 464 -4.75 14.60 19.46
N GLU A 465 -4.06 14.40 18.34
CA GLU A 465 -3.38 15.45 17.60
C GLU A 465 -4.18 15.94 16.39
N ASN A 466 -3.80 17.08 15.81
CA ASN A 466 -4.44 17.58 14.61
C ASN A 466 -4.20 16.62 13.43
N PRO A 467 -5.25 16.05 12.81
CA PRO A 467 -5.10 15.06 11.75
C PRO A 467 -4.58 15.61 10.41
N GLY A 468 -4.40 16.92 10.27
CA GLY A 468 -3.92 17.55 9.04
C GLY A 468 -5.03 17.80 8.03
N GLU A 469 -4.72 17.64 6.74
CA GLU A 469 -5.69 17.85 5.66
C GLU A 469 -6.59 16.63 5.44
N GLU A 470 -7.85 16.89 5.13
CA GLU A 470 -8.80 15.85 4.74
C GLU A 470 -8.32 15.11 3.47
N PRO A 471 -8.44 13.78 3.41
CA PRO A 471 -8.12 13.00 2.22
C PRO A 471 -8.87 13.51 0.99
N LYS A 472 -8.23 13.48 -0.18
CA LYS A 472 -8.86 13.92 -1.44
C LYS A 472 -9.53 12.74 -2.13
N LYS A 473 -10.81 12.89 -2.46
CA LYS A 473 -11.54 11.88 -3.22
C LYS A 473 -10.92 11.71 -4.62
N PRO A 474 -10.66 10.48 -5.10
CA PRO A 474 -10.14 10.25 -6.44
C PRO A 474 -11.14 10.73 -7.51
N SER A 475 -10.61 11.11 -8.66
CA SER A 475 -11.43 11.55 -9.81
C SER A 475 -11.84 10.34 -10.64
N GLU A 476 -13.12 10.24 -10.97
CA GLU A 476 -13.63 9.16 -11.82
C GLU A 476 -13.12 9.33 -13.26
N PRO A 477 -12.56 8.28 -13.87
CA PRO A 477 -12.11 8.36 -15.26
C PRO A 477 -13.32 8.51 -16.19
N ASN A 478 -13.12 9.20 -17.32
CA ASN A 478 -14.14 9.40 -18.34
C ASN A 478 -13.62 8.91 -19.70
N LEU A 479 -14.48 8.23 -20.46
CA LEU A 479 -14.18 7.80 -21.83
C LEU A 479 -15.02 8.59 -22.82
N GLU A 480 -14.37 9.48 -23.56
CA GLU A 480 -15.03 10.24 -24.62
C GLU A 480 -15.16 9.41 -25.91
N LYS A 481 -16.35 9.44 -26.51
CA LYS A 481 -16.64 8.74 -27.77
C LYS A 481 -16.26 9.65 -28.96
N PRO A 482 -15.32 9.24 -29.82
CA PRO A 482 -14.87 10.08 -30.92
C PRO A 482 -15.88 10.16 -32.06
N THR A 483 -15.81 11.25 -32.80
CA THR A 483 -16.60 11.49 -34.01
C THR A 483 -15.70 11.49 -35.24
N VAL A 484 -16.00 10.63 -36.21
CA VAL A 484 -15.33 10.55 -37.50
C VAL A 484 -16.27 11.02 -38.61
N THR A 485 -15.71 11.78 -39.56
CA THR A 485 -16.45 12.33 -40.70
C THR A 485 -15.97 11.72 -42.00
N TRP A 486 -16.87 11.52 -42.97
CA TRP A 486 -16.55 11.04 -44.31
C TRP A 486 -17.40 11.76 -45.37
N HIS A 487 -17.05 11.67 -46.65
CA HIS A 487 -17.85 12.19 -47.77
C HIS A 487 -17.82 11.24 -48.97
N LYS A 488 -18.83 11.34 -49.84
CA LYS A 488 -18.86 10.68 -51.14
C LYS A 488 -17.99 11.43 -52.15
N ASN A 489 -17.32 10.69 -53.03
CA ASN A 489 -16.56 11.25 -54.13
C ASN A 489 -17.25 11.00 -55.47
N PHE A 490 -17.24 12.02 -56.34
CA PHE A 490 -17.75 11.91 -57.71
C PHE A 490 -16.80 12.56 -58.72
N VAL A 491 -16.82 12.07 -59.96
CA VAL A 491 -16.01 12.57 -61.07
C VAL A 491 -16.94 13.01 -62.19
N VAL A 492 -16.55 14.06 -62.91
CA VAL A 492 -17.28 14.56 -64.09
C VAL A 492 -16.36 14.49 -65.29
N GLU A 493 -16.67 13.61 -66.24
CA GLU A 493 -15.93 13.44 -67.48
C GLU A 493 -16.71 14.04 -68.66
N SER A 494 -16.02 14.75 -69.54
CA SER A 494 -16.59 15.28 -70.77
C SER A 494 -15.93 14.62 -71.98
N LYS A 495 -16.71 13.91 -72.80
CA LYS A 495 -16.24 13.30 -74.05
C LYS A 495 -16.89 14.02 -75.23
N GLN A 496 -16.08 14.48 -76.18
CA GLN A 496 -16.53 15.03 -77.46
C GLN A 496 -16.41 13.94 -78.53
N GLU A 497 -17.46 13.68 -79.31
CA GLU A 497 -17.35 12.73 -80.42
C GLU A 497 -16.64 13.40 -81.61
N ASP A 498 -15.61 12.78 -82.18
CA ASP A 498 -14.94 13.32 -83.36
C ASP A 498 -15.84 13.19 -84.59
N VAL A 499 -16.11 14.31 -85.27
CA VAL A 499 -16.86 14.32 -86.54
C VAL A 499 -15.94 13.74 -87.63
N PRO A 500 -16.35 12.68 -88.37
CA PRO A 500 -15.49 12.11 -89.41
C PRO A 500 -15.18 13.13 -90.52
N PRO A 501 -13.94 13.21 -91.03
CA PRO A 501 -13.57 14.18 -92.03
C PRO A 501 -14.24 13.88 -93.39
N VAL A 502 -14.88 14.91 -93.97
CA VAL A 502 -15.44 14.88 -95.33
C VAL A 502 -14.29 14.81 -96.34
N ILE A 503 -14.28 13.76 -97.17
CA ILE A 503 -13.28 13.52 -98.24
C ILE A 503 -13.67 14.31 -99.50
N PRO A 504 -12.80 15.19 -100.05
CA PRO A 504 -12.92 15.75 -101.40
C PRO A 504 -12.26 14.83 -102.46
N PRO A 505 -12.66 14.93 -103.76
CA PRO A 505 -12.48 13.88 -104.77
C PRO A 505 -11.07 13.77 -105.40
N GLU A 506 -10.71 12.54 -105.77
CA GLU A 506 -9.51 12.10 -106.52
C GLU A 506 -9.52 12.63 -107.97
N THR A 507 -8.40 12.98 -108.63
CA THR A 507 -7.38 12.13 -109.33
C THR A 507 -6.41 13.10 -110.06
N PRO A 508 -5.26 12.71 -110.70
CA PRO A 508 -4.68 11.37 -110.93
C PRO A 508 -3.16 11.18 -110.62
N GLU A 509 -2.76 9.92 -110.50
CA GLU A 509 -1.39 9.42 -110.24
C GLU A 509 -0.48 9.28 -111.49
N LYS A 510 0.84 9.53 -111.31
CA LYS A 510 2.03 8.65 -111.54
C LYS A 510 3.32 9.48 -111.73
N PRO A 511 4.57 8.95 -111.60
CA PRO A 511 4.99 7.54 -111.41
C PRO A 511 6.05 7.26 -110.30
N VAL A 512 6.18 5.95 -110.01
CA VAL A 512 7.09 5.14 -109.15
C VAL A 512 8.59 5.46 -109.36
N THR A 513 9.53 5.42 -108.39
CA THR A 513 10.22 4.28 -107.67
C THR A 513 11.49 4.86 -106.95
N PRO A 514 12.38 4.10 -106.26
CA PRO A 514 12.31 3.22 -105.08
C PRO A 514 13.15 3.75 -103.88
N GLN A 515 12.90 3.32 -102.62
CA GLN A 515 13.84 3.58 -101.50
C GLN A 515 14.38 2.30 -100.86
N THR A 516 15.71 2.28 -100.78
CA THR A 516 16.62 1.29 -100.18
C THR A 516 16.88 1.59 -98.70
N THR A 517 16.92 0.56 -97.84
CA THR A 517 17.67 0.51 -96.57
C THR A 517 19.20 0.50 -96.87
N PRO A 518 20.19 0.71 -95.94
CA PRO A 518 20.26 0.52 -94.46
C PRO A 518 21.21 1.58 -93.77
N PRO A 519 22.09 1.32 -92.74
CA PRO A 519 21.98 0.75 -91.38
C PRO A 519 22.52 1.67 -90.22
N THR A 520 22.55 1.09 -89.02
CA THR A 520 22.88 1.49 -87.63
C THR A 520 24.36 1.83 -87.26
N ARG A 521 24.52 2.50 -86.09
CA ARG A 521 25.59 2.51 -85.01
C ARG A 521 26.25 3.89 -84.70
N PRO A 522 26.97 4.12 -83.56
CA PRO A 522 26.88 3.56 -82.19
C PRO A 522 27.22 4.54 -80.99
N ASN A 523 26.98 4.07 -79.76
CA ASN A 523 27.79 4.10 -78.51
C ASN A 523 28.22 5.37 -77.69
N THR A 524 27.92 5.27 -76.37
CA THR A 524 28.77 5.44 -75.14
C THR A 524 29.00 6.86 -74.52
N PRO A 525 29.59 7.01 -73.29
CA PRO A 525 28.99 6.85 -71.95
C PRO A 525 29.29 8.03 -70.95
N THR A 526 28.92 7.85 -69.67
CA THR A 526 28.97 8.64 -68.39
C THR A 526 30.12 9.64 -68.12
N PRO A 527 29.98 10.62 -67.20
CA PRO A 527 30.69 10.57 -65.88
C PRO A 527 30.05 11.29 -64.64
N ASP A 528 30.64 11.03 -63.46
CA ASP A 528 30.30 11.43 -62.06
C ASP A 528 30.63 12.88 -61.60
N ALA A 529 29.90 13.32 -60.53
CA ALA A 529 30.24 14.25 -59.40
C ALA A 529 30.48 15.78 -59.69
N PRO A 530 30.28 16.77 -58.75
CA PRO A 530 30.53 16.73 -57.29
C PRO A 530 29.56 17.50 -56.34
N LYS A 531 29.91 17.51 -55.03
CA LYS A 531 29.26 18.15 -53.85
C LYS A 531 29.41 19.68 -53.77
N SER A 532 28.45 20.39 -53.15
CA SER A 532 28.60 21.58 -52.26
C SER A 532 27.21 22.15 -51.89
N SER A 533 27.05 23.15 -51.02
CA SER A 533 27.09 23.21 -49.55
C SER A 533 26.44 24.56 -49.15
N VAL A 534 25.78 24.64 -47.97
CA VAL A 534 25.51 25.89 -47.15
C VAL A 534 24.38 26.85 -47.67
N PRO A 535 23.66 27.67 -46.85
CA PRO A 535 23.89 28.10 -45.47
C PRO A 535 22.76 27.95 -44.42
N ASN A 536 23.24 27.72 -43.18
CA ASN A 536 22.66 28.21 -41.94
C ASN A 536 22.57 29.74 -41.94
N LYS A 537 21.41 30.28 -41.53
CA LYS A 537 21.26 31.69 -41.14
C LYS A 537 21.24 31.81 -39.61
N PRO A 538 21.98 32.75 -39.01
CA PRO A 538 22.02 32.93 -37.56
C PRO A 538 20.74 33.62 -37.07
N THR A 539 20.03 33.01 -36.14
CA THR A 539 18.96 33.70 -35.41
C THR A 539 19.63 34.57 -34.36
N SER A 540 19.56 35.90 -34.55
CA SER A 540 20.06 36.88 -33.59
C SER A 540 19.33 36.73 -32.25
N PHE A 541 20.09 36.60 -31.17
CA PHE A 541 19.56 36.80 -29.82
C PHE A 541 19.13 38.26 -29.68
N ARG A 542 17.82 38.48 -29.52
CA ARG A 542 17.30 39.75 -29.00
C ARG A 542 17.46 39.70 -27.47
N PRO A 543 17.95 40.77 -26.82
CA PRO A 543 17.94 40.84 -25.36
C PRO A 543 16.50 40.75 -24.83
N ALA A 544 16.30 39.94 -23.78
CA ALA A 544 15.01 39.83 -23.08
C ALA A 544 14.63 41.19 -22.48
N ARG A 545 13.35 41.57 -22.60
CA ARG A 545 12.80 42.67 -21.80
C ARG A 545 12.47 42.13 -20.40
N LYS A 546 12.55 43.00 -19.41
CA LYS A 546 12.14 42.72 -18.03
C LYS A 546 10.71 42.15 -18.08
N ASP A 547 10.54 40.96 -17.48
CA ASP A 547 9.27 40.22 -17.28
C ASP A 547 8.84 39.16 -18.33
N GLU A 548 9.74 38.62 -19.17
CA GLU A 548 9.46 37.43 -20.01
C GLU A 548 9.98 36.13 -19.36
N VAL A 549 9.08 35.20 -18.99
CA VAL A 549 9.42 33.85 -18.52
C VAL A 549 9.37 32.86 -19.68
N ARG A 550 10.49 32.21 -20.01
CA ARG A 550 10.54 31.09 -20.97
C ARG A 550 10.67 29.76 -20.26
N VAL A 551 9.68 28.90 -20.44
CA VAL A 551 9.69 27.50 -20.01
C VAL A 551 10.52 26.68 -21.00
N ARG A 552 11.55 25.98 -20.53
CA ARG A 552 12.25 24.94 -21.32
C ARG A 552 11.65 23.58 -20.96
N GLU A 553 11.04 22.90 -21.92
CA GLU A 553 10.85 21.45 -21.84
C GLU A 553 12.23 20.76 -21.95
N ARG A 554 12.57 19.95 -20.94
CA ARG A 554 13.68 19.00 -21.03
C ARG A 554 13.11 17.65 -21.40
N GLU A 555 13.43 17.18 -22.58
CA GLU A 555 13.35 15.75 -22.91
C GLU A 555 14.45 15.01 -22.15
N TYR A 556 14.06 14.02 -21.35
CA TYR A 556 14.96 13.11 -20.65
C TYR A 556 15.17 11.86 -21.51
N GLN A 557 16.40 11.62 -21.96
CA GLN A 557 16.82 10.32 -22.48
C GLN A 557 17.61 9.56 -21.40
N PRO A 558 17.30 8.28 -21.11
CA PRO A 558 18.06 7.49 -20.16
C PRO A 558 19.38 7.02 -20.78
N SER A 559 20.51 7.44 -20.20
CA SER A 559 21.83 6.84 -20.48
C SER A 559 22.14 5.75 -19.46
N LEU A 560 22.36 4.53 -19.93
CA LEU A 560 22.90 3.39 -19.18
C LEU A 560 24.34 3.69 -18.70
N PRO A 561 24.74 3.32 -17.48
CA PRO A 561 26.15 3.31 -17.11
C PRO A 561 26.85 2.04 -17.62
N GLN A 562 27.91 2.24 -18.41
CA GLN A 562 28.95 1.23 -18.62
C GLN A 562 29.78 1.11 -17.35
N THR A 563 29.83 -0.10 -16.77
CA THR A 563 30.85 -0.47 -15.79
C THR A 563 31.95 -1.24 -16.50
N GLY A 564 33.11 -0.61 -16.67
CA GLY A 564 34.36 -1.29 -17.00
C GLY A 564 35.04 -1.78 -15.72
N ASP A 565 35.60 -2.98 -15.83
CA ASP A 565 36.45 -3.66 -14.85
C ASP A 565 37.62 -2.80 -14.35
N ASP A 566 37.95 -2.92 -13.07
CA ASP A 566 39.30 -3.31 -12.67
C ASP A 566 39.36 -3.90 -11.25
N ASN A 567 40.12 -4.98 -11.15
CA ASN A 567 40.38 -5.88 -10.02
C ASN A 567 40.65 -5.18 -8.66
N GLN A 568 40.10 -5.74 -7.57
CA GLN A 568 40.92 -6.27 -6.46
C GLN A 568 40.19 -7.37 -5.66
N THR A 569 40.95 -8.42 -5.42
CA THR A 569 40.67 -9.72 -4.81
C THR A 569 40.53 -9.61 -3.29
N ALA A 570 39.44 -10.15 -2.70
CA ALA A 570 39.48 -10.97 -1.47
C ALA A 570 38.06 -11.33 -0.99
N MET A 571 37.84 -12.64 -0.81
CA MET A 571 36.91 -13.26 0.14
C MET A 571 35.40 -13.19 -0.17
N PHE A 572 34.91 -14.09 -1.03
CA PHE A 572 33.59 -14.69 -0.88
C PHE A 572 33.67 -16.20 -1.12
N ALA A 573 33.67 -16.96 -0.04
CA ALA A 573 33.26 -18.35 -0.01
C ALA A 573 32.21 -18.46 1.09
N LEU A 574 30.93 -18.31 0.73
CA LEU A 574 29.75 -18.74 1.49
C LEU A 574 28.54 -18.69 0.54
N GLY A 575 28.59 -19.56 -0.47
CA GLY A 575 27.42 -20.00 -1.21
C GLY A 575 27.19 -21.47 -0.89
N LEU A 576 25.92 -21.86 -0.75
CA LEU A 576 25.37 -23.22 -0.54
C LEU A 576 25.21 -23.69 0.91
N VAL A 577 24.15 -23.25 1.60
CA VAL A 577 23.21 -24.16 2.28
C VAL A 577 21.79 -23.60 2.16
N SER A 578 21.21 -23.73 0.98
CA SER A 578 19.78 -23.52 0.75
C SER A 578 19.24 -24.76 0.07
N THR A 579 18.93 -25.79 0.88
CA THR A 579 17.99 -26.91 0.62
C THR A 579 18.29 -28.05 1.61
N ALA A 580 17.85 -27.92 2.86
CA ALA A 580 17.81 -29.07 3.78
C ALA A 580 16.86 -28.87 4.98
N PHE A 581 15.69 -28.24 4.83
CA PHE A 581 14.68 -28.26 5.90
C PHE A 581 13.24 -28.23 5.35
N ALA A 582 12.95 -29.16 4.44
CA ALA A 582 11.58 -29.58 4.11
C ALA A 582 11.34 -31.06 4.43
N ALA A 583 12.23 -31.71 5.20
CA ALA A 583 12.16 -33.14 5.50
C ALA A 583 12.10 -33.48 7.01
N ALA A 584 12.14 -32.50 7.92
CA ALA A 584 12.12 -32.74 9.36
C ALA A 584 10.75 -32.49 10.03
N THR A 585 9.84 -31.76 9.39
CA THR A 585 8.49 -31.48 9.92
C THR A 585 7.44 -32.54 9.56
N ALA A 586 7.75 -33.46 8.65
CA ALA A 586 6.83 -34.57 8.30
C ALA A 586 6.95 -35.80 9.24
N ILE A 587 7.99 -35.90 10.07
CA ILE A 587 8.20 -37.06 10.96
C ILE A 587 7.61 -36.84 12.37
N ALA A 588 7.37 -35.61 12.79
CA ALA A 588 6.71 -35.31 14.06
C ALA A 588 5.18 -35.45 14.02
N ALA A 589 4.55 -35.38 12.83
CA ALA A 589 3.10 -35.48 12.65
C ALA A 589 2.57 -36.92 12.46
N HIS A 590 3.42 -37.95 12.56
CA HIS A 590 3.02 -39.36 12.49
C HIS A 590 3.20 -40.14 13.81
N ARG A 591 3.59 -39.49 14.91
CA ARG A 591 3.69 -40.13 16.25
C ARG A 591 2.64 -39.72 17.26
N ARG A 592 1.59 -38.99 16.87
CA ARG A 592 0.42 -38.69 17.73
C ARG A 592 -0.89 -39.21 17.12
N LYS A 593 -0.88 -40.48 16.71
CA LYS A 593 -2.12 -41.24 16.44
C LYS A 593 -2.25 -42.53 17.23
N ASP A 594 -1.27 -42.86 18.08
CA ASP A 594 -1.39 -43.97 19.04
C ASP A 594 -0.91 -43.48 20.42
N GLN A 595 -1.80 -42.82 21.16
CA GLN A 595 -1.94 -42.86 22.62
C GLN A 595 -3.19 -42.10 23.07
#